data_AF-A0A1N6QDL2-F1
#
_entry.id   AF-A0A1N6QDL2-F1
#
_cell.length_a   1.000
_cell.length_b   1.000
_cell.length_c   1.000
_cell.angle_alpha   90.00
_cell.angle_beta   90.00
_cell.angle_gamma   90.00
#
_symmetry.space_group_name_H-M   'P 1'
#
loop_
_entity.id
_entity.type
_entity.pdbx_description
1 polymer ?
#
loop_
_entity_poly.entity_id
_entity_poly.type
_entity_poly.pdbx_seq_one_letter_code
_entity_poly.pdbx_strand_id
1 'polypeptide(L)'
;MTTDNRQAIIHLAHDALAFADQISTDWPAEKQLTHLREQIALARKHLESEPDDAIKQVQADAVMHFMATPVGAYEAGFVDTPLCTIAELYQVARNHVKDNYGVETRSLAEEMGENFARECMGRPAVNDVINERLRQVNAEGWTPEHDDQYGMGDMAEAAACYAVSTSLSDRPWETYWPWADEWWKPTTPRRNLVKAGALILAEIERLDRVEQKEGEQHEA
;
A
#
# COMPACT_ATOMS: atom_id res chain seq x y z
N MET A 1 -45.08 5.05 3.62
CA MET A 1 -43.84 4.24 3.58
C MET A 1 -42.92 4.89 2.57
N THR A 2 -41.96 5.67 3.07
CA THR A 2 -40.97 6.40 2.30
C THR A 2 -39.91 5.44 1.75
N THR A 3 -39.33 5.81 0.62
CA THR A 3 -38.39 5.05 -0.23
C THR A 3 -37.18 4.47 0.52
N ASP A 4 -36.85 5.06 1.67
CA ASP A 4 -35.72 4.75 2.55
C ASP A 4 -35.78 3.36 3.18
N ASN A 5 -36.97 2.93 3.61
CA ASN A 5 -37.16 1.62 4.25
C ASN A 5 -36.96 0.46 3.26
N ARG A 6 -37.14 0.72 1.96
CA ARG A 6 -37.00 -0.30 0.92
C ARG A 6 -35.51 -0.56 0.62
N GLN A 7 -34.66 0.46 0.69
CA GLN A 7 -33.21 0.34 0.48
C GLN A 7 -32.52 -0.33 1.68
N ALA A 8 -32.92 0.00 2.91
CA ALA A 8 -32.45 -0.71 4.10
C ALA A 8 -32.82 -2.20 4.08
N ILE A 9 -34.06 -2.53 3.70
CA ILE A 9 -34.50 -3.94 3.56
C ILE A 9 -33.76 -4.66 2.42
N ILE A 10 -33.48 -3.98 1.31
CA ILE A 10 -32.70 -4.55 0.19
C ILE A 10 -31.24 -4.81 0.61
N HIS A 11 -30.61 -3.92 1.37
CA HIS A 11 -29.25 -4.12 1.87
C HIS A 11 -29.16 -5.23 2.92
N LEU A 12 -30.08 -5.27 3.89
CA LEU A 12 -30.18 -6.39 4.84
C LEU A 12 -30.45 -7.72 4.14
N ALA A 13 -31.27 -7.73 3.08
CA ALA A 13 -31.52 -8.92 2.28
C ALA A 13 -30.30 -9.31 1.42
N HIS A 14 -29.56 -8.35 0.87
CA HIS A 14 -28.34 -8.62 0.11
C HIS A 14 -27.19 -9.13 0.99
N ASP A 15 -27.01 -8.56 2.18
CA ASP A 15 -26.04 -9.06 3.16
C ASP A 15 -26.41 -10.46 3.63
N ALA A 16 -27.69 -10.71 3.95
CA ALA A 16 -28.16 -12.04 4.32
C ALA A 16 -28.04 -13.08 3.18
N LEU A 17 -28.24 -12.67 1.93
CA LEU A 17 -28.07 -13.53 0.74
C LEU A 17 -26.60 -13.80 0.42
N ALA A 18 -25.74 -12.78 0.49
CA ALA A 18 -24.30 -12.93 0.28
C ALA A 18 -23.63 -13.78 1.38
N PHE A 19 -24.20 -13.82 2.59
CA PHE A 19 -23.70 -14.63 3.71
C PHE A 19 -24.22 -16.06 3.72
N ALA A 20 -25.41 -16.33 3.17
CA ALA A 20 -25.93 -17.70 3.04
C ALA A 20 -25.00 -18.58 2.17
N ASP A 21 -24.30 -17.96 1.21
CA ASP A 21 -23.30 -18.61 0.35
C ASP A 21 -21.96 -18.93 1.08
N GLN A 22 -21.76 -18.44 2.32
CA GLN A 22 -20.53 -18.67 3.11
C GLN A 22 -20.63 -19.82 4.12
N ILE A 23 -21.82 -20.39 4.36
CA ILE A 23 -21.96 -21.59 5.20
C ILE A 23 -21.72 -22.82 4.33
N SER A 24 -20.48 -23.32 4.31
CA SER A 24 -20.17 -24.59 3.66
C SER A 24 -20.96 -25.72 4.34
N THR A 25 -21.68 -26.51 3.52
CA THR A 25 -22.37 -27.72 3.96
C THR A 25 -21.43 -28.78 4.50
N ASP A 26 -20.14 -28.66 4.22
CA ASP A 26 -19.08 -29.60 4.64
C ASP A 26 -18.58 -29.31 6.05
N TRP A 27 -18.99 -28.20 6.67
CA TRP A 27 -18.64 -27.90 8.04
C TRP A 27 -19.37 -28.82 9.03
N PRO A 28 -18.73 -29.18 10.15
CA PRO A 28 -19.41 -29.85 11.25
C PRO A 28 -20.61 -29.03 11.74
N ALA A 29 -21.73 -29.70 12.02
CA ALA A 29 -22.99 -29.07 12.42
C ALA A 29 -22.83 -28.10 13.61
N GLU A 30 -21.90 -28.39 14.52
CA GLU A 30 -21.62 -27.58 15.70
C GLU A 30 -20.97 -26.23 15.35
N LYS A 31 -20.11 -26.21 14.31
CA LYS A 31 -19.51 -24.99 13.75
C LYS A 31 -20.55 -24.17 13.00
N GLN A 32 -21.41 -24.82 12.23
CA GLN A 32 -22.54 -24.17 11.56
C GLN A 32 -23.50 -23.53 12.57
N LEU A 33 -23.83 -24.23 13.66
CA LEU A 33 -24.69 -23.72 14.75
C LEU A 33 -24.07 -22.56 15.51
N THR A 34 -22.76 -22.60 15.77
CA THR A 34 -22.03 -21.50 16.43
C THR A 34 -22.06 -20.25 15.56
N HIS A 35 -21.76 -20.39 14.26
CA HIS A 35 -21.80 -19.29 13.32
C HIS A 35 -23.21 -18.68 13.19
N LEU A 36 -24.25 -19.51 13.09
CA LEU A 36 -25.65 -19.06 13.07
C LEU A 36 -26.04 -18.28 14.35
N ARG A 37 -25.54 -18.71 15.52
CA ARG A 37 -25.81 -18.00 16.80
C ARG A 37 -25.15 -16.62 16.84
N GLU A 38 -23.91 -16.51 16.38
CA GLU A 38 -23.21 -15.24 16.26
C GLU A 38 -23.95 -14.28 15.33
N GLN A 39 -24.44 -14.78 14.19
CA GLN A 39 -25.23 -13.99 13.25
C GLN A 39 -26.56 -13.52 13.85
N ILE A 40 -27.29 -14.39 14.55
CA ILE A 40 -28.54 -14.01 15.23
C ILE A 40 -28.28 -12.95 16.30
N ALA A 41 -27.18 -13.04 17.03
CA ALA A 41 -26.79 -12.05 18.02
C ALA A 41 -26.46 -10.69 17.37
N LEU A 42 -25.76 -10.70 16.24
CA LEU A 42 -25.43 -9.50 15.48
C LEU A 42 -26.68 -8.82 14.92
N ALA A 43 -27.59 -9.60 14.30
CA ALA A 43 -28.85 -9.11 13.78
C ALA A 43 -29.75 -8.53 14.88
N ARG A 44 -29.79 -9.17 16.05
CA ARG A 44 -30.52 -8.66 17.22
C ARG A 44 -29.97 -7.32 17.69
N LYS A 45 -28.64 -7.20 17.81
CA LYS A 45 -27.98 -5.95 18.19
C LYS A 45 -28.32 -4.80 17.22
N HIS A 46 -28.37 -5.07 15.91
CA HIS A 46 -28.72 -4.08 14.90
C HIS A 46 -30.20 -3.65 14.95
N LEU A 47 -31.10 -4.58 15.30
CA LEU A 47 -32.53 -4.28 15.49
C LEU A 47 -32.81 -3.49 16.78
N GLU A 48 -31.94 -3.61 17.78
CA GLU A 48 -32.05 -2.92 19.08
C GLU A 48 -31.40 -1.53 19.09
N SER A 49 -30.47 -1.25 18.16
CA SER A 49 -29.85 0.07 18.00
C SER A 49 -30.80 1.08 17.34
N GLU A 50 -30.63 2.36 17.68
CA GLU A 50 -31.31 3.43 16.92
C GLU A 50 -30.92 3.35 15.44
N PRO A 51 -31.85 3.57 14.49
CA PRO A 51 -31.61 3.35 13.06
C PRO A 51 -30.37 4.07 12.54
N ASP A 52 -30.12 5.29 13.00
CA ASP A 52 -28.97 6.09 12.58
C ASP A 52 -27.64 5.50 13.04
N ASP A 53 -27.60 4.87 14.21
CA ASP A 53 -26.38 4.26 14.75
C ASP A 53 -26.12 2.87 14.15
N ALA A 54 -27.18 2.11 13.84
CA ALA A 54 -27.08 0.88 13.08
C ALA A 54 -26.51 1.14 11.67
N ILE A 55 -26.98 2.20 11.00
CA ILE A 55 -26.51 2.59 9.67
C ILE A 55 -25.05 3.03 9.70
N LYS A 56 -24.64 3.83 10.69
CA LYS A 56 -23.23 4.22 10.86
C LYS A 56 -22.33 3.01 11.08
N GLN A 57 -22.78 2.03 11.89
CA GLN A 57 -22.01 0.83 12.15
C GLN A 57 -21.87 -0.04 10.90
N VAL A 58 -22.96 -0.25 10.15
CA VAL A 58 -22.93 -0.98 8.87
C VAL A 58 -22.01 -0.28 7.87
N GLN A 59 -22.05 1.05 7.79
CA GLN A 59 -21.14 1.82 6.94
C GLN A 59 -19.68 1.65 7.35
N ALA A 60 -19.39 1.71 8.66
CA ALA A 60 -18.05 1.50 9.19
C ALA A 60 -17.53 0.08 8.89
N ASP A 61 -18.36 -0.93 9.11
CA ASP A 61 -18.02 -2.33 8.87
C ASP A 61 -17.77 -2.60 7.38
N ALA A 62 -18.57 -2.01 6.49
CA ALA A 62 -18.36 -2.11 5.03
C ALA A 62 -17.03 -1.49 4.59
N VAL A 63 -16.65 -0.33 5.16
CA VAL A 63 -15.35 0.31 4.91
C VAL A 63 -14.21 -0.59 5.38
N MET A 64 -14.31 -1.16 6.58
CA MET A 64 -13.28 -2.05 7.12
C MET A 64 -13.19 -3.37 6.33
N HIS A 65 -14.31 -3.91 5.88
CA HIS A 65 -14.31 -5.10 5.02
C HIS A 65 -13.64 -4.82 3.66
N PHE A 66 -13.89 -3.66 3.05
CA PHE A 66 -13.18 -3.24 1.85
C PHE A 66 -11.67 -3.20 2.08
N MET A 67 -11.23 -2.59 3.19
CA MET A 67 -9.80 -2.49 3.54
C MET A 67 -9.15 -3.82 3.92
N ALA A 68 -9.91 -4.82 4.40
CA ALA A 68 -9.38 -6.15 4.67
C ALA A 68 -8.95 -6.90 3.40
N THR A 69 -9.50 -6.53 2.23
CA THR A 69 -9.20 -7.18 0.95
C THR A 69 -7.74 -6.97 0.50
N PRO A 70 -7.20 -5.73 0.41
CA PRO A 70 -5.79 -5.52 0.09
C PRO A 70 -4.84 -6.05 1.17
N VAL A 71 -5.25 -6.09 2.44
CA VAL A 71 -4.48 -6.74 3.53
C VAL A 71 -4.34 -8.25 3.26
N GLY A 72 -5.45 -8.92 2.94
CA GLY A 72 -5.42 -10.35 2.58
C GLY A 72 -4.59 -10.63 1.32
N ALA A 73 -4.59 -9.71 0.34
CA ALA A 73 -3.74 -9.82 -0.84
C ALA A 73 -2.24 -9.72 -0.49
N TYR A 74 -1.86 -8.85 0.46
CA TYR A 74 -0.48 -8.78 0.96
C TYR A 74 -0.08 -10.04 1.72
N GLU A 75 -0.93 -10.49 2.64
CA GLU A 75 -0.68 -11.71 3.42
C GLU A 75 -0.57 -12.97 2.52
N ALA A 76 -1.32 -13.01 1.42
CA ALA A 76 -1.25 -14.08 0.44
C ALA A 76 -0.04 -14.00 -0.51
N GLY A 77 0.78 -12.94 -0.43
CA GLY A 77 1.92 -12.69 -1.32
C GLY A 77 1.51 -12.31 -2.75
N PHE A 78 0.29 -11.81 -2.93
CA PHE A 78 -0.19 -11.31 -4.22
C PHE A 78 0.30 -9.89 -4.49
N VAL A 79 0.45 -9.09 -3.44
CA VAL A 79 1.14 -7.79 -3.45
C VAL A 79 2.30 -7.82 -2.47
N ASP A 80 3.45 -7.31 -2.89
CA ASP A 80 4.70 -7.37 -2.11
C ASP A 80 4.90 -6.15 -1.21
N THR A 81 4.01 -5.15 -1.28
CA THR A 81 4.08 -3.92 -0.51
C THR A 81 2.76 -3.64 0.23
N PRO A 82 2.81 -3.28 1.52
CA PRO A 82 1.62 -2.86 2.28
C PRO A 82 1.15 -1.44 1.88
N LEU A 83 1.97 -0.69 1.16
CA LEU A 83 1.64 0.63 0.60
C LEU A 83 1.44 0.46 -0.91
N CYS A 84 0.20 0.33 -1.33
CA CYS A 84 -0.18 0.30 -2.74
C CYS A 84 -1.30 1.30 -3.00
N THR A 85 -1.14 2.08 -4.05
CA THR A 85 -2.20 2.93 -4.58
C THR A 85 -3.29 2.06 -5.22
N ILE A 86 -4.50 2.61 -5.37
CA ILE A 86 -5.62 1.90 -6.02
C ILE A 86 -5.21 1.47 -7.44
N ALA A 87 -4.43 2.30 -8.14
CA ALA A 87 -3.91 1.97 -9.46
C ALA A 87 -2.92 0.79 -9.44
N GLU A 88 -2.05 0.70 -8.44
CA GLU A 88 -1.10 -0.41 -8.28
C GLU A 88 -1.82 -1.72 -7.95
N LEU A 89 -2.79 -1.69 -7.02
CA LEU A 89 -3.65 -2.86 -6.73
C LEU A 89 -4.38 -3.35 -7.98
N TYR A 90 -4.97 -2.41 -8.73
CA TYR A 90 -5.67 -2.74 -9.96
C TYR A 90 -4.72 -3.36 -10.98
N GLN A 91 -3.52 -2.81 -11.16
CA GLN A 91 -2.56 -3.33 -12.13
C GLN A 91 -2.00 -4.71 -11.73
N VAL A 92 -1.72 -4.94 -10.45
CA VAL A 92 -1.30 -6.25 -9.95
C VAL A 92 -2.40 -7.28 -10.21
N ALA A 93 -3.67 -6.93 -9.98
CA ALA A 93 -4.79 -7.81 -10.29
C ALA A 93 -4.92 -8.13 -11.77
N ARG A 94 -4.72 -7.15 -12.67
CA ARG A 94 -4.70 -7.40 -14.11
C ARG A 94 -3.60 -8.37 -14.52
N ASN A 95 -2.39 -8.19 -13.99
CA ASN A 95 -1.25 -9.07 -14.27
C ASN A 95 -1.56 -10.49 -13.78
N HIS A 96 -2.07 -10.65 -12.55
CA HIS A 96 -2.45 -11.95 -12.03
C HIS A 96 -3.54 -12.62 -12.89
N VAL A 97 -4.56 -11.87 -13.32
CA VAL A 97 -5.63 -12.41 -14.18
C VAL A 97 -5.06 -12.90 -15.52
N LYS A 98 -4.15 -12.13 -16.11
CA LYS A 98 -3.45 -12.52 -17.34
C LYS A 98 -2.58 -13.76 -17.14
N ASP A 99 -1.76 -13.78 -16.09
CA ASP A 99 -0.76 -14.83 -15.88
C ASP A 99 -1.39 -16.17 -15.49
N ASN A 100 -2.47 -16.14 -14.68
CA ASN A 100 -3.10 -17.36 -14.15
C ASN A 100 -4.29 -17.85 -14.98
N TYR A 101 -4.96 -16.96 -15.73
CA TYR A 101 -6.17 -17.31 -16.48
C TYR A 101 -6.09 -16.97 -17.98
N GLY A 102 -5.01 -16.32 -18.44
CA GLY A 102 -4.81 -15.99 -19.86
C GLY A 102 -5.75 -14.91 -20.40
N VAL A 103 -6.42 -14.15 -19.52
CA VAL A 103 -7.41 -13.15 -19.90
C VAL A 103 -6.80 -11.75 -19.84
N GLU A 104 -6.83 -11.04 -20.96
CA GLU A 104 -6.49 -9.62 -21.01
C GLU A 104 -7.64 -8.79 -20.45
N THR A 105 -7.32 -7.89 -19.53
CA THR A 105 -8.28 -7.02 -18.84
C THR A 105 -8.06 -5.57 -19.25
N ARG A 106 -9.11 -4.74 -19.19
CA ARG A 106 -8.99 -3.32 -19.47
C ARG A 106 -8.19 -2.61 -18.37
N SER A 107 -7.51 -1.54 -18.73
CA SER A 107 -6.82 -0.68 -17.78
C SER A 107 -7.79 0.16 -16.97
N LEU A 108 -7.34 0.66 -15.82
CA LEU A 108 -8.14 1.54 -14.97
C LEU A 108 -8.59 2.81 -15.72
N ALA A 109 -7.75 3.32 -16.63
CA ALA A 109 -8.10 4.47 -17.47
C ALA A 109 -9.17 4.13 -18.51
N GLU A 110 -9.12 2.94 -19.11
CA GLU A 110 -10.13 2.47 -20.06
C GLU A 110 -11.48 2.17 -19.39
N GLU A 111 -11.48 1.72 -18.12
CA GLU A 111 -12.72 1.43 -17.39
C GLU A 111 -13.32 2.67 -16.71
N MET A 112 -12.50 3.49 -16.06
CA MET A 112 -12.96 4.54 -15.14
C MET A 112 -12.60 5.96 -15.62
N GLY A 113 -11.86 6.07 -16.73
CA GLY A 113 -11.43 7.34 -17.31
C GLY A 113 -10.09 7.84 -16.79
N GLU A 114 -9.39 8.60 -17.65
CA GLU A 114 -8.04 9.14 -17.44
C GLU A 114 -7.89 10.01 -16.17
N ASN A 115 -8.93 10.76 -15.80
CA ASN A 115 -8.86 11.64 -14.63
C ASN A 115 -8.92 10.83 -13.33
N PHE A 116 -9.85 9.87 -13.24
CA PHE A 116 -9.98 9.01 -12.08
C PHE A 116 -8.76 8.10 -11.91
N ALA A 117 -8.24 7.54 -13.01
CA ALA A 117 -7.02 6.74 -12.97
C ALA A 117 -5.82 7.54 -12.45
N ARG A 118 -5.72 8.83 -12.81
CA ARG A 118 -4.67 9.73 -12.32
C ARG A 118 -4.79 10.05 -10.83
N GLU A 119 -6.01 10.22 -10.34
CA GLU A 119 -6.27 10.40 -8.90
C GLU A 119 -5.96 9.11 -8.12
N CYS A 120 -6.31 7.95 -8.67
CA CYS A 120 -6.03 6.64 -8.09
C CYS A 120 -4.56 6.24 -8.11
N MET A 121 -3.74 6.84 -8.98
CA MET A 121 -2.27 6.73 -8.92
C MET A 121 -1.69 7.48 -7.72
N GLY A 122 -2.47 8.21 -6.93
CA GLY A 122 -2.00 8.85 -5.70
C GLY A 122 -1.07 10.05 -5.95
N ARG A 123 -0.22 10.38 -4.95
CA ARG A 123 0.69 11.54 -5.00
C ARG A 123 1.89 11.19 -5.89
N PRO A 124 1.99 11.69 -7.15
CA PRO A 124 2.99 11.19 -8.11
C PRO A 124 4.43 11.34 -7.62
N ALA A 125 4.71 12.38 -6.82
CA ALA A 125 6.02 12.60 -6.25
C ALA A 125 6.43 11.55 -5.20
N VAL A 126 5.49 11.02 -4.41
CA VAL A 126 5.79 9.98 -3.41
C VAL A 126 6.11 8.67 -4.15
N ASN A 127 5.27 8.30 -5.11
CA ASN A 127 5.51 7.09 -5.91
C ASN A 127 6.81 7.19 -6.70
N ASP A 128 7.15 8.37 -7.25
CA ASP A 128 8.42 8.56 -7.96
C ASP A 128 9.64 8.28 -7.05
N VAL A 129 9.57 8.69 -5.78
CA VAL A 129 10.62 8.43 -4.78
C VAL A 129 10.69 6.94 -4.43
N ILE A 130 9.54 6.31 -4.17
CA ILE A 130 9.48 4.87 -3.87
C ILE A 130 9.98 4.05 -5.07
N ASN A 131 9.53 4.37 -6.28
CA ASN A 131 9.95 3.69 -7.50
C ASN A 131 11.44 3.89 -7.78
N GLU A 132 12.01 5.04 -7.46
CA GLU A 132 13.45 5.23 -7.56
C GLU A 132 14.21 4.39 -6.54
N ARG A 133 13.71 4.29 -5.30
CA ARG A 133 14.29 3.40 -4.29
C ARG A 133 14.26 1.94 -4.74
N LEU A 134 13.12 1.47 -5.25
CA LEU A 134 13.00 0.12 -5.82
C LEU A 134 13.92 -0.10 -7.02
N ARG A 135 14.08 0.91 -7.89
CA ARG A 135 15.04 0.83 -9.02
C ARG A 135 16.47 0.71 -8.52
N GLN A 136 16.88 1.48 -7.51
CA GLN A 136 18.22 1.40 -6.92
C GLN A 136 18.49 -0.01 -6.36
N VAL A 137 17.54 -0.59 -5.64
CA VAL A 137 17.63 -1.97 -5.14
C VAL A 137 17.73 -2.96 -6.30
N ASN A 138 16.78 -2.93 -7.24
CA ASN A 138 16.62 -3.97 -8.25
C ASN A 138 17.64 -3.90 -9.40
N ALA A 139 18.01 -2.69 -9.82
CA ALA A 139 18.90 -2.49 -10.97
C ALA A 139 20.36 -2.31 -10.57
N GLU A 140 20.62 -1.69 -9.41
CA GLU A 140 21.98 -1.36 -8.96
C GLU A 140 22.45 -2.28 -7.80
N GLY A 141 21.55 -3.09 -7.22
CA GLY A 141 21.89 -3.98 -6.11
C GLY A 141 22.07 -3.26 -4.76
N TRP A 142 21.56 -2.04 -4.62
CA TRP A 142 21.64 -1.25 -3.38
C TRP A 142 20.61 -1.75 -2.36
N THR A 143 20.82 -2.97 -1.87
CA THR A 143 19.93 -3.61 -0.90
C THR A 143 20.06 -2.95 0.49
N PRO A 144 19.10 -3.16 1.41
CA PRO A 144 19.25 -2.74 2.80
C PRO A 144 20.57 -3.18 3.46
N GLU A 145 21.04 -4.38 3.16
CA GLU A 145 22.32 -4.92 3.67
C GLU A 145 23.54 -4.27 3.03
N HIS A 146 23.43 -3.81 1.79
CA HIS A 146 24.44 -2.96 1.15
C HIS A 146 24.49 -1.60 1.84
N ASP A 147 23.34 -0.99 2.09
CA ASP A 147 23.24 0.32 2.71
C ASP A 147 23.77 0.34 4.15
N ASP A 148 23.61 -0.78 4.89
CA ASP A 148 24.19 -1.00 6.22
C ASP A 148 25.74 -0.94 6.23
N GLN A 149 26.41 -1.05 5.08
CA GLN A 149 27.87 -0.93 4.97
C GLN A 149 28.34 0.53 5.01
N TYR A 150 27.43 1.48 4.84
CA TYR A 150 27.67 2.91 4.97
C TYR A 150 27.23 3.39 6.35
N GLY A 151 27.97 4.32 6.96
CA GLY A 151 27.84 4.57 8.40
C GLY A 151 28.07 5.99 8.86
N MET A 152 28.35 6.93 7.96
CA MET A 152 28.72 8.32 8.31
C MET A 152 27.78 9.36 7.68
N GLY A 153 26.55 8.98 7.38
CA GLY A 153 25.61 9.84 6.66
C GLY A 153 25.92 9.96 5.17
N ASP A 154 26.71 9.03 4.61
CA ASP A 154 27.12 9.03 3.21
C ASP A 154 25.91 9.11 2.26
N MET A 155 24.83 8.37 2.55
CA MET A 155 23.59 8.46 1.76
C MET A 155 22.91 9.83 1.89
N ALA A 156 22.97 10.47 3.06
CA ALA A 156 22.44 11.82 3.26
C ALA A 156 23.29 12.88 2.53
N GLU A 157 24.62 12.75 2.53
CA GLU A 157 25.53 13.63 1.77
C GLU A 157 25.32 13.50 0.26
N ALA A 158 25.18 12.27 -0.24
CA ALA A 158 24.83 11.99 -1.63
C ALA A 158 23.45 12.58 -2.00
N ALA A 159 22.46 12.45 -1.11
CA ALA A 159 21.15 13.07 -1.30
C ALA A 159 21.23 14.59 -1.37
N ALA A 160 22.02 15.22 -0.48
CA ALA A 160 22.24 16.66 -0.47
C ALA A 160 22.85 17.12 -1.80
N CYS A 161 23.86 16.40 -2.32
CA CYS A 161 24.45 16.67 -3.64
C CYS A 161 23.41 16.68 -4.76
N TYR A 162 22.52 15.68 -4.80
CA TYR A 162 21.42 15.66 -5.77
C TYR A 162 20.43 16.81 -5.55
N ALA A 163 20.09 17.14 -4.30
CA ALA A 163 19.16 18.22 -3.99
C ALA A 163 19.69 19.61 -4.40
N VAL A 164 20.97 19.90 -4.15
CA VAL A 164 21.59 21.19 -4.48
C VAL A 164 21.99 21.32 -5.95
N SER A 165 22.19 20.20 -6.65
CA SER A 165 22.43 20.19 -8.10
C SER A 165 21.26 20.76 -8.92
N THR A 166 20.12 21.02 -8.27
CA THR A 166 18.91 21.56 -8.91
C THR A 166 18.91 23.07 -9.10
N SER A 167 19.76 23.80 -8.37
CA SER A 167 19.69 25.27 -8.27
C SER A 167 20.98 26.02 -8.60
N LEU A 168 22.12 25.34 -8.78
CA LEU A 168 23.43 26.01 -8.85
C LEU A 168 24.24 25.67 -10.10
N SER A 169 24.68 26.73 -10.79
CA SER A 169 25.60 26.73 -11.93
C SER A 169 27.06 26.44 -11.55
N ASP A 170 27.40 26.45 -10.25
CA ASP A 170 28.74 26.19 -9.73
C ASP A 170 28.75 24.88 -8.96
N ARG A 171 29.64 23.96 -9.34
CA ARG A 171 29.71 22.54 -8.98
C ARG A 171 30.08 22.32 -7.50
N PRO A 172 29.13 22.14 -6.55
CA PRO A 172 29.49 21.85 -5.16
C PRO A 172 29.65 20.34 -4.95
N TRP A 173 29.05 19.52 -5.81
CA TRP A 173 29.02 18.06 -5.70
C TRP A 173 30.40 17.41 -5.87
N GLU A 174 31.33 18.01 -6.64
CA GLU A 174 32.69 17.47 -6.80
C GLU A 174 33.48 17.43 -5.49
N THR A 175 33.09 18.25 -4.50
CA THR A 175 33.75 18.30 -3.18
C THR A 175 33.06 17.46 -2.11
N TYR A 176 31.75 17.21 -2.26
CA TYR A 176 30.91 16.61 -1.21
C TYR A 176 30.26 15.28 -1.61
N TRP A 177 30.43 14.83 -2.86
CA TRP A 177 29.93 13.52 -3.28
C TRP A 177 30.78 12.42 -2.61
N PRO A 178 30.16 11.49 -1.85
CA PRO A 178 30.91 10.56 -1.00
C PRO A 178 31.37 9.29 -1.73
N TRP A 179 30.98 9.11 -2.99
CA TRP A 179 31.23 7.87 -3.75
C TRP A 179 32.05 8.13 -5.02
N ALA A 180 32.40 7.08 -5.76
CA ALA A 180 33.12 7.23 -7.02
C ALA A 180 32.29 8.05 -8.04
N ASP A 181 32.98 8.86 -8.84
CA ASP A 181 32.39 9.78 -9.82
C ASP A 181 31.45 9.08 -10.83
N GLU A 182 31.70 7.81 -11.14
CA GLU A 182 30.87 7.02 -12.06
C GLU A 182 29.44 6.81 -11.56
N TRP A 183 29.21 6.93 -10.25
CA TRP A 183 27.90 6.85 -9.63
C TRP A 183 27.18 8.19 -9.61
N TRP A 184 27.88 9.29 -9.89
CA TRP A 184 27.27 10.61 -10.02
C TRP A 184 26.58 10.77 -11.38
N LYS A 185 25.27 10.55 -11.39
CA LYS A 185 24.43 10.58 -12.60
C LYS A 185 23.32 11.67 -12.54
N PRO A 186 23.64 12.98 -12.49
CA PRO A 186 22.64 14.03 -12.46
C PRO A 186 21.87 14.12 -13.78
N THR A 187 20.61 14.52 -13.71
CA THR A 187 19.70 14.62 -14.85
C THR A 187 18.90 15.93 -14.76
N THR A 188 17.57 15.88 -14.69
CA THR A 188 16.73 17.07 -14.56
C THR A 188 16.55 17.46 -13.09
N PRO A 189 16.24 18.74 -12.78
CA PRO A 189 16.01 19.18 -11.41
C PRO A 189 15.01 18.29 -10.65
N ARG A 190 13.85 18.00 -11.25
CA ARG A 190 12.85 17.10 -10.65
C ARG A 190 13.42 15.70 -10.39
N ARG A 191 14.09 15.10 -11.38
CA ARG A 191 14.59 13.73 -11.25
C ARG A 191 15.72 13.64 -10.22
N ASN A 192 16.53 14.68 -10.07
CA ASN A 192 17.54 14.75 -9.02
C ASN A 192 16.90 14.84 -7.64
N LEU A 193 15.80 15.60 -7.46
CA LEU A 193 15.04 15.59 -6.19
C LEU A 193 14.46 14.21 -5.87
N VAL A 194 14.00 13.47 -6.88
CA VAL A 194 13.50 12.10 -6.69
C VAL A 194 14.63 11.16 -6.22
N LYS A 195 15.82 11.26 -6.83
CA LYS A 195 17.00 10.50 -6.38
C LYS A 195 17.42 10.87 -4.96
N ALA A 196 17.41 12.17 -4.63
CA ALA A 196 17.69 12.65 -3.29
C ALA A 196 16.68 12.08 -2.27
N GLY A 197 15.39 12.10 -2.59
CA GLY A 197 14.35 11.51 -1.74
C GLY A 197 14.54 10.01 -1.52
N ALA A 198 14.93 9.26 -2.56
CA ALA A 198 15.18 7.83 -2.45
C ALA A 198 16.41 7.51 -1.56
N LEU A 199 17.46 8.32 -1.66
CA LEU A 199 18.66 8.20 -0.81
C LEU A 199 18.39 8.60 0.65
N ILE A 200 17.56 9.62 0.89
CA ILE A 200 17.10 9.97 2.24
C ILE A 200 16.28 8.83 2.85
N LEU A 201 15.38 8.22 2.07
CA LEU A 201 14.60 7.06 2.51
C LEU A 201 15.53 5.91 2.91
N ALA A 202 16.53 5.60 2.09
CA ALA A 202 17.53 4.57 2.37
C ALA A 202 18.30 4.83 3.68
N GLU A 203 18.71 6.07 3.93
CA GLU A 203 19.42 6.44 5.16
C GLU A 203 18.52 6.35 6.40
N ILE A 204 17.25 6.76 6.30
CA ILE A 204 16.27 6.60 7.40
C ILE A 204 16.08 5.11 7.70
N GLU A 205 15.85 4.28 6.69
CA GLU A 205 15.70 2.83 6.86
C GLU A 205 16.93 2.21 7.54
N ARG A 206 18.14 2.69 7.20
CA ARG A 206 19.39 2.24 7.83
C ARG A 206 19.46 2.66 9.31
N LEU A 207 19.12 3.91 9.62
CA LEU A 207 19.10 4.42 11.00
C LEU A 207 18.08 3.66 11.86
N ASP A 208 16.88 3.40 11.32
CA ASP A 208 15.83 2.63 12.00
C ASP A 208 16.33 1.20 12.35
N ARG A 209 17.06 0.55 11.42
CA ARG A 209 17.68 -0.77 11.68
C ARG A 209 18.77 -0.72 12.74
N VAL A 210 19.56 0.35 12.80
CA VAL A 210 20.58 0.54 13.84
C VAL A 210 19.90 0.69 15.21
N GLU A 211 18.88 1.53 15.31
CA GLU A 211 18.13 1.75 16.56
C GLU A 211 17.47 0.45 17.07
N GLN A 212 16.88 -0.36 16.17
CA GLN A 212 16.32 -1.66 16.53
C GLN A 212 17.38 -2.62 17.10
N LYS A 213 18.56 -2.72 16.46
CA LYS A 213 19.66 -3.58 16.93
C LYS A 213 20.20 -3.14 18.30
N GLU A 214 20.23 -1.84 18.58
CA GLU A 214 20.64 -1.30 19.88
C GLU A 214 19.60 -1.60 20.97
N GLY A 215 18.31 -1.47 20.67
CA GLY A 215 17.23 -1.83 21.60
C GLY A 215 17.26 -3.31 22.02
N GLU A 216 17.46 -4.22 21.07
CA GLU A 216 17.54 -5.67 21.32
C GLU A 216 18.74 -6.07 22.20
N GLN A 217 19.87 -5.35 22.08
CA GLN A 217 21.06 -5.59 22.92
C GLN A 217 20.92 -5.08 24.36
N HIS A 218 20.03 -4.13 24.60
CA HIS A 218 19.76 -3.58 25.93
C HIS A 218 18.70 -4.38 26.71
N GLU A 219 17.89 -5.20 26.03
CA GLU A 219 16.87 -6.07 26.63
C GLU A 219 17.34 -7.52 26.90
N ALA A 220 18.51 -7.91 26.38
CA ALA A 220 19.14 -9.22 26.56
C ALA A 220 20.12 -9.28 27.75
#